data_AF-A0A0R3S5F0-F1
#
_entry.id   AF-A0A0R3S5F0-F1
#
_cell.length_a   1.000
_cell.length_b   1.000
_cell.length_c   1.000
_cell.angle_alpha   90.00
_cell.angle_beta   90.00
_cell.angle_gamma   90.00
#
_symmetry.space_group_name_H-M   'P 1'
#
loop_
_entity.id
_entity.type
_entity.pdbx_description
1 polymer ?
#
loop_
_entity_poly.entity_id
_entity_poly.type
_entity_poly.pdbx_seq_one_letter_code
_entity_poly.pdbx_strand_id
1 'polypeptide(L)'
;MEDLLEKRLAELEGRLGLRKAGNVTNINEELALLRKKLSEAGCGFLLKISPDILQKITNLAIGSDYLTSTEKKREIEFGHDLMVERVRLLEEFQKDSEIVFKSESIANVGHHLPALDAAEKEINESALDVQKHHSRVVDLKEKFVILLEQLHYQVLEWEGIVEKLEQEKQKKETSA
;
A
#
# COMPACT_ATOMS: atom_id res chain seq x y z
N MET A 1 -47.96 -22.29 25.58
CA MET A 1 -46.81 -22.92 24.85
C MET A 1 -46.36 -22.04 23.69
N GLU A 2 -47.29 -21.38 22.99
CA GLU A 2 -47.01 -20.41 21.92
C GLU A 2 -46.24 -19.17 22.41
N ASP A 3 -46.59 -18.65 23.59
CA ASP A 3 -45.97 -17.45 24.19
C ASP A 3 -44.47 -17.62 24.53
N LEU A 4 -44.05 -18.86 24.80
CA LEU A 4 -42.64 -19.20 25.06
C LEU A 4 -41.85 -19.32 23.74
N LEU A 5 -42.50 -19.77 22.68
CA LEU A 5 -41.93 -19.88 21.34
C LEU A 5 -41.77 -18.49 20.73
N GLU A 6 -42.74 -17.59 20.89
CA GLU A 6 -42.64 -16.19 20.44
C GLU A 6 -41.50 -15.45 21.15
N LYS A 7 -41.29 -15.66 22.46
CA LYS A 7 -40.14 -15.08 23.17
C LYS A 7 -38.79 -15.56 22.63
N ARG A 8 -38.65 -16.86 22.36
CA ARG A 8 -37.39 -17.41 21.81
C ARG A 8 -37.14 -16.93 20.39
N LEU A 9 -38.19 -16.75 19.59
CA LEU A 9 -38.11 -16.18 18.25
C LEU A 9 -37.66 -14.72 18.30
N ALA A 10 -38.23 -13.91 19.19
CA ALA A 10 -37.86 -12.51 19.36
C ALA A 10 -36.40 -12.33 19.85
N GLU A 11 -35.91 -13.21 20.71
CA GLU A 11 -34.49 -13.22 21.12
C GLU A 11 -33.55 -13.59 19.96
N LEU A 12 -33.93 -14.57 19.13
CA LEU A 12 -33.17 -14.96 17.94
C LEU A 12 -33.15 -13.84 16.90
N GLU A 13 -34.28 -13.20 16.64
CA GLU A 13 -34.39 -12.04 15.73
C GLU A 13 -33.50 -10.88 16.18
N GLY A 14 -33.47 -10.59 17.49
CA GLY A 14 -32.60 -9.56 18.07
C GLY A 14 -31.10 -9.88 17.96
N ARG A 15 -30.71 -11.15 18.13
CA ARG A 15 -29.31 -11.59 17.98
C ARG A 15 -28.84 -11.60 16.53
N LEU A 16 -29.75 -11.80 15.58
CA LEU A 16 -29.50 -11.79 14.14
C LEU A 16 -29.57 -10.39 13.52
N GLY A 17 -29.96 -9.36 14.28
CA GLY A 17 -30.04 -7.98 13.80
C GLY A 17 -31.22 -7.72 12.85
N LEU A 18 -32.23 -8.60 12.84
CA LEU A 18 -33.42 -8.43 12.01
C LEU A 18 -34.27 -7.29 12.60
N ARG A 19 -34.41 -6.17 11.87
CA ARG A 19 -35.26 -5.06 12.30
C ARG A 19 -36.71 -5.54 12.39
N LYS A 20 -37.36 -5.33 13.54
CA LYS A 20 -38.82 -5.35 13.64
C LYS A 20 -39.38 -4.32 12.67
N ALA A 21 -40.28 -4.73 11.78
CA ALA A 21 -41.00 -3.86 10.87
C ALA A 21 -41.72 -2.76 11.68
N GLY A 22 -41.11 -1.59 11.77
CA GLY A 22 -41.75 -0.42 12.37
C GLY A 22 -42.93 -0.01 11.50
N ASN A 23 -44.09 0.19 12.13
CA ASN A 23 -45.31 0.70 11.51
C ASN A 23 -45.00 1.89 10.59
N VAL A 24 -44.99 1.66 9.28
CA VAL A 24 -44.90 2.75 8.31
C VAL A 24 -46.30 3.33 8.15
N THR A 25 -46.57 4.41 8.88
CA THR A 25 -47.79 5.19 8.73
C THR A 25 -47.84 5.84 7.34
N ASN A 26 -48.79 5.36 6.54
CA ASN A 26 -49.40 6.00 5.36
C ASN A 26 -48.50 6.54 4.24
N ILE A 27 -47.68 5.65 3.66
CA ILE A 27 -46.91 5.86 2.42
C ILE A 27 -47.79 6.39 1.26
N ASN A 28 -49.10 6.09 1.29
CA ASN A 28 -50.03 6.50 0.25
C ASN A 28 -50.28 8.01 0.21
N GLU A 29 -50.31 8.68 1.37
CA GLU A 29 -50.46 10.14 1.43
C GLU A 29 -49.20 10.85 0.92
N GLU A 30 -48.02 10.34 1.27
CA GLU A 30 -46.74 10.87 0.80
C GLU A 30 -46.53 10.66 -0.71
N LEU A 31 -46.91 9.49 -1.24
CA LEU A 31 -46.86 9.21 -2.69
C LEU A 31 -47.84 10.08 -3.48
N ALA A 32 -49.03 10.36 -2.95
CA ALA A 32 -49.99 11.26 -3.59
C ALA A 32 -49.46 12.71 -3.66
N LEU A 33 -48.85 13.18 -2.58
CA LEU A 33 -48.20 14.50 -2.52
C LEU A 33 -47.01 14.59 -3.48
N LEU A 34 -46.18 13.54 -3.55
CA LEU A 34 -45.03 13.49 -4.45
C LEU A 34 -45.47 13.48 -5.92
N ARG A 35 -46.54 12.73 -6.25
CA ARG A 35 -47.13 12.67 -7.60
C ARG A 35 -47.69 14.02 -8.05
N LYS A 36 -48.32 14.77 -7.13
CA LYS A 36 -48.80 16.12 -7.41
C LYS A 36 -47.64 17.07 -7.73
N LYS A 37 -46.59 17.08 -6.90
CA LYS A 37 -45.39 17.90 -7.13
C LYS A 37 -44.65 17.56 -8.44
N LEU A 38 -44.55 16.27 -8.79
CA LEU A 38 -43.92 15.84 -10.05
C LEU A 38 -44.75 16.16 -11.30
N SER A 39 -46.09 16.15 -11.18
CA SER A 39 -46.98 16.53 -12.29
C SER A 39 -46.95 18.04 -12.52
N GLU A 40 -46.93 18.84 -11.45
CA GLU A 40 -46.76 20.29 -11.51
C GLU A 40 -45.39 20.70 -12.08
N ALA A 41 -44.34 19.89 -11.85
CA ALA A 41 -43.00 20.09 -12.40
C ALA A 41 -42.83 19.62 -13.88
N GLY A 42 -43.90 19.16 -14.55
CA GLY A 42 -43.85 18.71 -15.95
C GLY A 42 -43.20 17.33 -16.17
N CYS A 43 -42.84 16.63 -15.08
CA CYS A 43 -42.16 15.34 -15.10
C CYS A 43 -43.11 14.15 -14.90
N GLY A 44 -44.40 14.31 -15.24
CA GLY A 44 -45.43 13.28 -15.04
C GLY A 44 -45.18 11.95 -15.78
N PHE A 45 -44.29 11.94 -16.78
CA PHE A 45 -43.89 10.73 -17.52
C PHE A 45 -43.03 9.76 -16.70
N LEU A 46 -42.32 10.23 -15.65
CA LEU A 46 -41.50 9.39 -14.77
C LEU A 46 -42.35 8.48 -13.85
N LEU A 47 -43.63 8.80 -13.67
CA LEU A 47 -44.59 8.02 -12.88
C LEU A 47 -45.57 7.24 -13.76
N LYS A 48 -45.14 6.81 -14.96
CA LYS A 48 -45.85 5.80 -15.78
C LYS A 48 -45.84 4.39 -15.17
N ILE A 49 -45.53 4.26 -13.88
CA ILE A 49 -45.73 3.00 -13.16
C ILE A 49 -47.24 2.89 -12.94
N SER A 50 -47.85 1.89 -13.59
CA SER A 50 -49.29 1.64 -13.45
C SER A 50 -49.63 1.53 -11.96
N PRO A 51 -50.75 2.14 -11.50
CA PRO A 51 -51.20 2.01 -10.12
C PRO A 51 -51.35 0.54 -9.71
N ASP A 52 -51.63 -0.38 -10.64
CA ASP A 52 -51.64 -1.82 -10.37
C ASP A 52 -50.27 -2.40 -9.99
N ILE A 53 -49.18 -1.87 -10.55
CA ILE A 53 -47.82 -2.30 -10.23
C ILE A 53 -47.42 -1.76 -8.86
N LEU A 54 -47.78 -0.50 -8.56
CA LEU A 54 -47.62 0.06 -7.23
C LEU A 54 -48.45 -0.70 -6.20
N GLN A 55 -49.72 -1.02 -6.50
CA GLN A 55 -50.57 -1.84 -5.64
C GLN A 55 -49.97 -3.22 -5.41
N LYS A 56 -49.36 -3.85 -6.43
CA LYS A 56 -48.65 -5.13 -6.27
C LYS A 56 -47.41 -5.00 -5.38
N ILE A 57 -46.60 -3.96 -5.55
CA ILE A 57 -45.42 -3.69 -4.71
C ILE A 57 -45.85 -3.39 -3.28
N THR A 58 -46.89 -2.59 -3.09
CA THR A 58 -47.48 -2.27 -1.79
C THR A 58 -48.10 -3.51 -1.15
N ASN A 59 -48.76 -4.39 -1.92
CA ASN A 59 -49.27 -5.68 -1.43
C ASN A 59 -48.14 -6.68 -1.11
N LEU A 60 -46.99 -6.59 -1.77
CA LEU A 60 -45.78 -7.37 -1.44
C LEU A 60 -45.07 -6.82 -0.20
N ALA A 61 -45.08 -5.51 0.00
CA ALA A 61 -44.45 -4.84 1.14
C ALA A 61 -45.35 -4.83 2.41
N ILE A 62 -46.67 -4.87 2.24
CA ILE A 62 -47.68 -5.00 3.32
C ILE A 62 -48.04 -6.47 3.55
N GLY A 63 -47.79 -7.34 2.56
CA GLY A 63 -47.88 -8.78 2.69
C GLY A 63 -47.00 -9.23 3.85
N SER A 64 -47.64 -9.78 4.88
CA SER A 64 -47.05 -10.15 6.15
C SER A 64 -45.74 -10.94 5.99
N ASP A 65 -44.82 -10.69 6.93
CA ASP A 65 -43.52 -11.34 7.21
C ASP A 65 -43.58 -12.87 7.38
N TYR A 66 -44.14 -13.56 6.40
CA TYR A 66 -44.05 -14.99 6.27
C TYR A 66 -43.26 -15.26 5.00
N LEU A 67 -41.93 -15.06 5.10
CA LEU A 67 -41.01 -16.01 4.49
C LEU A 67 -41.63 -17.38 4.69
N THR A 68 -41.89 -18.09 3.60
CA THR A 68 -42.43 -19.45 3.68
C THR A 68 -41.52 -20.27 4.61
N SER A 69 -42.05 -21.27 5.31
CA SER A 69 -41.25 -22.06 6.26
C SER A 69 -39.94 -22.60 5.64
N THR A 70 -39.96 -22.85 4.32
CA THR A 70 -38.81 -23.23 3.49
C THR A 70 -37.80 -22.10 3.25
N GLU A 71 -38.23 -20.85 3.14
CA GLU A 71 -37.34 -19.68 3.03
C GLU A 71 -36.73 -19.32 4.40
N LYS A 72 -37.50 -19.39 5.49
CA LYS A 72 -36.96 -19.24 6.86
C LYS A 72 -35.91 -20.32 7.14
N LYS A 73 -36.16 -21.56 6.71
CA LYS A 73 -35.21 -22.66 6.85
C LYS A 73 -33.91 -22.39 6.05
N ARG A 74 -34.01 -21.91 4.81
CA ARG A 74 -32.84 -21.57 3.99
C ARG A 74 -32.01 -20.42 4.57
N GLU A 75 -32.66 -19.40 5.12
CA GLU A 75 -31.96 -18.28 5.75
C GLU A 75 -31.20 -18.73 7.02
N ILE A 76 -31.80 -19.65 7.79
CA ILE A 76 -31.16 -20.24 8.98
C ILE A 76 -29.97 -21.13 8.57
N GLU A 77 -30.11 -21.94 7.52
CA GLU A 77 -29.01 -22.77 6.98
C GLU A 77 -27.86 -21.89 6.49
N PHE A 78 -28.17 -20.83 5.73
CA PHE A 78 -27.17 -19.85 5.29
C PHE A 78 -26.48 -19.15 6.46
N GLY A 79 -27.24 -18.71 7.47
CA GLY A 79 -26.70 -18.09 8.67
C GLY A 79 -25.82 -19.05 9.49
N HIS A 80 -26.19 -20.32 9.55
CA HIS A 80 -25.39 -21.37 10.17
C HIS A 80 -24.05 -21.57 9.44
N ASP A 81 -24.09 -21.73 8.12
CA ASP A 81 -22.88 -21.93 7.31
C ASP A 81 -21.93 -20.73 7.41
N LEU A 82 -22.48 -19.51 7.42
CA LEU A 82 -21.70 -18.29 7.64
C LEU A 82 -21.05 -18.25 9.03
N MET A 83 -21.74 -18.72 10.07
CA MET A 83 -21.17 -18.81 11.42
C MET A 83 -20.06 -19.86 11.50
N VAL A 84 -20.23 -21.02 10.87
CA VAL A 84 -19.22 -22.09 10.83
C VAL A 84 -17.95 -21.62 10.15
N GLU A 85 -18.07 -20.96 8.99
CA GLU A 85 -16.89 -20.41 8.30
C GLU A 85 -16.21 -19.29 9.10
N ARG A 86 -16.97 -18.44 9.79
CA ARG A 86 -16.38 -17.43 10.69
C ARG A 86 -15.61 -18.06 11.85
N VAL A 87 -16.13 -19.12 12.45
CA VAL A 87 -15.43 -19.85 13.53
C VAL A 87 -14.13 -20.44 12.99
N ARG A 88 -14.17 -21.09 11.83
CA ARG A 88 -12.99 -21.66 11.18
C ARG A 88 -11.89 -20.61 10.93
N LEU A 89 -12.25 -19.46 10.37
CA LEU A 89 -11.29 -18.38 10.09
C LEU A 89 -10.70 -17.79 11.39
N LEU A 90 -11.49 -17.70 12.46
CA LEU A 90 -11.00 -17.24 13.76
C LEU A 90 -10.03 -18.24 14.40
N GLU A 91 -10.29 -19.54 14.27
CA GLU A 91 -9.36 -20.59 14.73
C GLU A 91 -8.04 -20.56 13.96
N GLU A 92 -8.09 -20.39 12.64
CA GLU A 92 -6.89 -20.25 11.79
C GLU A 92 -6.09 -18.99 12.15
N PHE A 93 -6.78 -17.85 12.29
CA PHE A 93 -6.15 -16.60 12.73
C PHE A 93 -5.49 -16.74 14.11
N GLN A 94 -6.16 -17.40 15.06
CA GLN A 94 -5.60 -17.60 16.39
C GLN A 94 -4.35 -18.47 16.34
N LYS A 95 -4.37 -19.57 15.58
CA LYS A 95 -3.23 -20.47 15.39
C LYS A 95 -2.03 -19.76 14.76
N ASP A 96 -2.26 -18.97 13.71
CA ASP A 96 -1.20 -18.26 13.01
C ASP A 96 -0.64 -17.10 13.86
N SER A 97 -1.52 -16.40 14.59
CA SER A 97 -1.09 -15.34 15.49
C SER A 97 -0.17 -15.88 16.60
N GLU A 98 -0.46 -17.05 17.15
CA GLU A 98 0.37 -17.66 18.18
C GLU A 98 1.77 -18.00 17.66
N ILE A 99 1.88 -18.46 16.41
CA ILE A 99 3.17 -18.77 15.76
C ILE A 99 3.95 -17.48 15.49
N VAL A 100 3.31 -16.46 14.95
CA VAL A 100 3.97 -15.19 14.59
C VAL A 100 4.39 -14.42 15.83
N PHE A 101 3.52 -14.27 16.83
CA PHE A 101 3.84 -13.50 18.04
C PHE A 101 4.81 -14.22 18.99
N LYS A 102 4.90 -15.56 18.94
CA LYS A 102 5.91 -16.33 19.68
C LYS A 102 7.18 -16.59 18.87
N SER A 103 7.29 -16.05 17.66
CA SER A 103 8.48 -16.22 16.84
C SER A 103 9.67 -15.55 17.53
N GLU A 104 10.58 -16.37 18.02
CA GLU A 104 11.84 -15.97 18.63
C GLU A 104 12.65 -15.07 17.68
N SER A 105 12.52 -15.27 16.37
CA SER A 105 13.17 -14.43 15.36
C SER A 105 12.69 -12.98 15.38
N ILE A 106 11.40 -12.73 15.68
CA ILE A 106 10.86 -11.37 15.80
C ILE A 106 11.19 -10.79 17.19
N ALA A 107 11.08 -11.62 18.24
CA ALA A 107 11.40 -11.20 19.60
C ALA A 107 12.88 -10.76 19.75
N ASN A 108 13.79 -11.43 19.04
CA ASN A 108 15.23 -11.20 19.15
C ASN A 108 15.77 -10.07 18.27
N VAL A 109 14.94 -9.42 17.43
CA VAL A 109 15.37 -8.28 16.59
C VAL A 109 16.00 -7.18 17.43
N GLY A 110 15.42 -6.88 18.60
CA GLY A 110 15.96 -5.88 19.53
C GLY A 110 17.36 -6.21 20.06
N HIS A 111 17.73 -7.49 20.17
CA HIS A 111 19.06 -7.91 20.61
C HIS A 111 20.12 -7.77 19.53
N HIS A 112 19.72 -7.78 18.26
CA HIS A 112 20.63 -7.60 17.13
C HIS A 112 20.83 -6.13 16.74
N LEU A 113 19.95 -5.23 17.18
CA LEU A 113 20.01 -3.80 16.86
C LEU A 113 21.36 -3.15 17.25
N PRO A 114 21.92 -3.38 18.46
CA PRO A 114 23.20 -2.77 18.82
C PRO A 114 24.38 -3.28 17.97
N ALA A 115 24.33 -4.56 17.55
CA ALA A 115 25.35 -5.12 16.67
C ALA A 115 25.24 -4.54 15.25
N LEU A 116 24.02 -4.27 14.79
CA LEU A 116 23.76 -3.60 13.52
C LEU A 116 24.26 -2.14 13.56
N ASP A 117 23.96 -1.41 14.63
CA ASP A 117 24.43 -0.02 14.82
C ASP A 117 25.96 0.05 14.85
N ALA A 118 26.62 -0.92 15.50
CA ALA A 118 28.06 -1.01 15.54
C ALA A 118 28.67 -1.27 14.15
N ALA A 119 28.08 -2.20 13.39
CA ALA A 119 28.51 -2.51 12.03
C ALA A 119 28.30 -1.33 11.08
N GLU A 120 27.17 -0.63 11.18
CA GLU A 120 26.90 0.58 10.40
C GLU A 120 27.95 1.66 10.68
N LYS A 121 28.28 1.88 11.96
CA LYS A 121 29.29 2.85 12.36
C LYS A 121 30.67 2.48 11.80
N GLU A 122 31.08 1.23 11.91
CA GLU A 122 32.36 0.74 11.38
C GLU A 122 32.46 0.90 9.85
N ILE A 123 31.39 0.59 9.12
CA ILE A 123 31.31 0.77 7.67
C ILE A 123 31.46 2.26 7.30
N ASN A 124 30.77 3.14 8.01
CA ASN A 124 30.83 4.58 7.75
C ASN A 124 32.22 5.17 8.06
N GLU A 125 32.84 4.75 9.15
CA GLU A 125 34.22 5.14 9.50
C GLU A 125 35.22 4.66 8.43
N SER A 126 35.10 3.40 8.00
CA SER A 126 35.93 2.82 6.94
C SER A 126 35.75 3.55 5.61
N ALA A 127 34.52 3.91 5.25
CA ALA A 127 34.23 4.65 4.03
C ALA A 127 34.88 6.05 4.03
N LEU A 128 34.86 6.74 5.18
CA LEU A 128 35.53 8.03 5.36
C LEU A 128 37.05 7.91 5.21
N ASP A 129 37.65 6.87 5.78
CA ASP A 129 39.08 6.61 5.65
C ASP A 129 39.49 6.31 4.21
N VAL A 130 38.70 5.50 3.49
CA VAL A 130 38.90 5.24 2.06
C VAL A 130 38.80 6.54 1.24
N GLN A 131 37.81 7.38 1.52
CA GLN A 131 37.65 8.67 0.85
C GLN A 131 38.87 9.58 1.06
N LYS A 132 39.36 9.67 2.30
CA LYS A 132 40.55 10.44 2.64
C LYS A 132 41.82 9.89 2.00
N HIS A 133 41.93 8.57 1.90
CA HIS A 133 43.05 7.95 1.22
C HIS A 133 42.99 8.18 -0.29
N HIS A 134 41.80 8.14 -0.87
CA HIS A 134 41.58 8.43 -2.29
C HIS A 134 41.95 9.87 -2.64
N SER A 135 41.53 10.86 -1.85
CA SER A 135 41.89 12.27 -2.10
C SER A 135 43.40 12.49 -2.07
N ARG A 136 44.11 11.90 -1.12
CA ARG A 136 45.59 11.95 -1.07
C ARG A 136 46.25 11.34 -2.31
N VAL A 137 45.70 10.24 -2.82
CA VAL A 137 46.22 9.59 -4.04
C VAL A 137 45.98 10.46 -5.27
N VAL A 138 44.81 11.10 -5.36
CA VAL A 138 44.50 12.06 -6.43
C VAL A 138 45.47 13.24 -6.39
N ASP A 139 45.68 13.86 -5.23
CA ASP A 139 46.62 14.97 -5.05
C ASP A 139 48.06 14.57 -5.44
N LEU A 140 48.48 13.36 -5.05
CA LEU A 140 49.81 12.85 -5.40
C LEU A 140 49.95 12.62 -6.91
N LYS A 141 48.94 12.05 -7.53
CA LYS A 141 48.90 11.81 -8.97
C LYS A 141 48.99 13.13 -9.74
N GLU A 142 48.25 14.15 -9.31
CA GLU A 142 48.27 15.48 -9.94
C GLU A 142 49.67 16.10 -9.84
N LYS A 143 50.28 16.10 -8.66
CA LYS A 143 51.66 16.58 -8.47
C LYS A 143 52.66 15.82 -9.33
N PHE A 144 52.49 14.51 -9.46
CA PHE A 144 53.37 13.67 -10.28
C PHE A 144 53.26 14.01 -11.77
N VAL A 145 52.04 14.24 -12.27
CA VAL A 145 51.81 14.66 -13.67
C VAL A 145 52.48 16.01 -13.93
N ILE A 146 52.30 16.99 -13.05
CA ILE A 146 52.94 18.31 -13.17
C ILE A 146 54.47 18.18 -13.23
N LEU A 147 55.04 17.33 -12.36
CA LEU A 147 56.49 17.12 -12.33
C LEU A 147 57.01 16.46 -13.61
N LEU A 148 56.27 15.50 -14.16
CA LEU A 148 56.60 14.88 -15.45
C LEU A 148 56.54 15.88 -16.60
N GLU A 149 55.54 16.76 -16.63
CA GLU A 149 55.44 17.82 -17.63
C GLU A 149 56.64 18.78 -17.55
N GLN A 150 57.00 19.23 -16.34
CA GLN A 150 58.18 20.07 -16.12
C GLN A 150 59.48 19.40 -16.58
N LEU A 151 59.65 18.12 -16.24
CA LEU A 151 60.82 17.34 -16.65
C LEU A 151 60.87 17.18 -18.18
N HIS A 152 59.72 16.95 -18.82
CA HIS A 152 59.63 16.87 -20.27
C HIS A 152 60.04 18.19 -20.95
N TYR A 153 59.58 19.33 -20.43
CA TYR A 153 60.01 20.65 -20.91
C TYR A 153 61.51 20.85 -20.77
N GLN A 154 62.11 20.48 -19.64
CA GLN A 154 63.56 20.61 -19.43
C GLN A 154 64.37 19.73 -20.39
N VAL A 155 63.91 18.50 -20.66
CA VAL A 155 64.55 17.62 -21.64
C VAL A 155 64.50 18.24 -23.03
N LEU A 156 63.34 18.76 -23.46
CA LEU A 156 63.21 19.45 -24.76
C LEU A 156 64.11 20.69 -24.87
N GLU A 157 64.24 21.47 -23.79
CA GLU A 157 65.16 22.61 -23.76
C GLU A 157 66.61 22.17 -23.94
N TRP A 158 67.02 21.10 -23.24
CA TRP A 158 68.38 20.55 -23.35
C TRP A 158 68.65 19.95 -24.72
N GLU A 159 67.71 19.21 -25.30
CA GLU A 159 67.79 18.71 -26.68
C GLU A 159 68.02 19.88 -27.66
N GLY A 160 67.26 20.96 -27.54
CA GLY A 160 67.42 22.15 -28.37
C GLY A 160 68.74 22.89 -28.17
N ILE A 161 69.32 22.87 -26.96
CA ILE A 161 70.66 23.43 -26.69
C ILE A 161 71.74 22.56 -27.34
N VAL A 162 71.64 21.23 -27.18
CA VAL A 162 72.60 20.27 -27.76
C VAL A 162 72.60 20.38 -29.28
N GLU A 163 71.43 20.42 -29.91
CA GLU A 163 71.31 20.56 -31.37
C GLU A 163 71.97 21.85 -31.88
N LYS A 164 71.77 22.98 -31.18
CA LYS A 164 72.44 24.25 -31.52
C LYS A 164 73.96 24.15 -31.41
N LEU A 165 74.47 23.54 -30.34
CA LEU A 165 75.90 23.34 -30.13
C LEU A 165 76.52 22.44 -31.21
N GLU A 166 75.80 21.39 -31.62
CA GLU A 166 76.22 20.51 -32.72
C GLU A 166 76.27 21.24 -34.05
N GLN A 167 75.25 22.06 -34.37
CA GLN A 167 75.24 22.88 -35.59
C GLN A 167 76.39 23.90 -35.60
N GLU A 168 76.69 24.56 -34.47
CA GLU A 168 77.82 25.48 -34.37
C GLU A 168 79.17 24.79 -34.55
N LYS A 169 79.32 23.58 -33.99
CA LYS A 169 80.53 22.77 -34.16
C LYS A 169 80.74 22.41 -35.63
N GLN A 170 79.71 21.90 -36.31
CA GLN A 170 79.78 21.56 -37.73
C GLN A 170 80.14 22.78 -38.59
N LYS A 171 79.52 23.94 -38.33
CA LYS A 171 79.85 25.19 -39.04
C LYS A 171 81.33 25.55 -38.91
N LYS A 172 81.88 25.48 -37.68
CA LYS A 172 83.31 25.76 -37.42
C LYS A 172 84.23 24.79 -38.17
N GLU A 173 83.91 23.50 -38.18
CA GLU A 173 84.69 22.47 -38.89
C GLU A 173 84.64 22.62 -40.41
N THR A 174 83.54 23.12 -40.99
CA THR A 174 83.44 23.38 -42.45
C THR A 174 84.04 24.72 -42.89
N SER A 175 84.31 25.65 -41.97
CA SER A 175 84.87 26.98 -42.25
C SER A 175 86.39 27.09 -42.06
N ALA A 176 87.03 26.00 -41.61
CA ALA A 176 88.47 25.84 -41.44
C ALA A 176 89.06 25.01 -42.59
#